data_AF-A0AAD3H2Y5-F1
#
_entry.id   AF-A0AAD3H2Y5-F1
#
_cell.length_a   1.000
_cell.length_b   1.000
_cell.length_c   1.000
_cell.angle_alpha   90.00
_cell.angle_beta   90.00
_cell.angle_gamma   90.00
#
_symmetry.space_group_name_H-M   'P 1'
#
loop_
_entity.id
_entity.type
_entity.pdbx_description
1 polymer ?
#
loop_
_entity_poly.entity_id
_entity_poly.type
_entity_poly.pdbx_seq_one_letter_code
_entity_poly.pdbx_strand_id
1 'polypeptide(L)'
;MKTSAILFAAAAMIMGASAATIECEVCVKVMDDVRADMEKADMKDKSKIEGALGKYCARGDLGPRERKICYYIDPIKRSVAHPFSLGMNSLKVCKRITETNPEICTVKFPVQTEKMEKKDLSKLRVKQLKSILADRGVECKGCIEKEEFIAKVQATEHLAQVEL
;
A
#
# COMPACT_ATOMS: atom_id res chain seq x y z
N MET A 1 -11.30 55.63 24.19
CA MET A 1 -11.38 54.26 24.77
C MET A 1 -11.77 53.33 23.64
N LYS A 2 -10.81 52.90 22.81
CA LYS A 2 -10.15 51.59 22.80
C LYS A 2 -11.12 50.42 22.60
N THR A 3 -11.32 50.02 21.34
CA THR A 3 -11.74 48.66 20.98
C THR A 3 -10.76 48.14 19.93
N SER A 4 -10.00 47.12 20.33
CA SER A 4 -8.88 46.52 19.59
C SER A 4 -9.38 45.69 18.40
N ALA A 5 -8.81 45.95 17.22
CA ALA A 5 -8.87 45.04 16.09
C ALA A 5 -7.87 43.90 16.33
N ILE A 6 -8.37 42.68 16.51
CA ILE A 6 -7.56 41.46 16.60
C ILE A 6 -7.41 40.91 15.17
N LEU A 7 -6.23 41.08 14.58
CA LEU A 7 -5.83 40.38 13.36
C LEU A 7 -5.65 38.89 13.71
N PHE A 8 -6.52 38.03 13.17
CA PHE A 8 -6.25 36.59 13.08
C PHE A 8 -5.30 36.35 11.91
N ALA A 9 -4.02 36.13 12.23
CA ALA A 9 -3.05 35.60 11.29
C ALA A 9 -3.41 34.13 10.99
N ALA A 10 -3.90 33.86 9.77
CA ALA A 10 -4.06 32.51 9.27
C ALA A 10 -2.67 31.91 9.00
N ALA A 11 -2.15 31.15 9.96
CA ALA A 11 -1.02 30.28 9.72
C ALA A 11 -1.49 29.11 8.84
N ALA A 12 -1.21 29.20 7.54
CA ALA A 12 -1.30 28.07 6.64
C ALA A 12 -0.31 27.00 7.09
N MET A 13 -0.78 25.98 7.80
CA MET A 13 -0.02 24.77 8.04
C MET A 13 0.23 24.12 6.67
N ILE A 14 1.45 24.26 6.17
CA ILE A 14 1.95 23.43 5.08
C ILE A 14 1.96 22.00 5.63
N MET A 15 0.93 21.22 5.30
CA MET A 15 0.97 19.76 5.43
C MET A 15 2.08 19.27 4.50
N GLY A 16 3.30 19.16 5.03
CA GLY A 16 4.34 18.36 4.42
C GLY A 16 3.79 16.95 4.29
N ALA A 17 3.52 16.52 3.06
CA ALA A 17 3.22 15.13 2.76
C ALA A 17 4.44 14.30 3.17
N SER A 18 4.45 13.82 4.41
CA SER A 18 5.34 12.75 4.79
C SER A 18 4.94 11.60 3.87
N ALA A 19 5.87 11.13 3.04
CA ALA A 19 5.79 9.81 2.45
C ALA A 19 5.85 8.82 3.62
N ALA A 20 4.74 8.73 4.37
CA ALA A 20 4.53 7.73 5.39
C ALA A 20 4.69 6.42 4.64
N THR A 21 5.72 5.66 5.00
CA THR A 21 5.87 4.31 4.51
C THR A 21 4.64 3.56 5.00
N ILE A 22 3.64 3.41 4.12
CA ILE A 22 2.42 2.68 4.44
C ILE A 22 2.85 1.22 4.58
N GLU A 23 3.07 0.81 5.83
CA GLU A 23 3.53 -0.52 6.16
C GLU A 23 2.41 -1.50 5.82
N CYS A 24 2.75 -2.59 5.14
CA CYS A 24 1.78 -3.62 4.73
C CYS A 24 0.65 -3.09 3.83
N GLU A 25 0.87 -2.02 3.06
CA GLU A 25 -0.19 -1.28 2.35
C GLU A 25 -1.19 -2.14 1.58
N VAL A 26 -0.72 -3.14 0.83
CA VAL A 26 -1.59 -4.01 0.03
C VAL A 26 -2.42 -4.93 0.93
N CYS A 27 -1.80 -5.52 1.96
CA CYS A 27 -2.52 -6.32 2.94
C CYS A 27 -3.57 -5.50 3.69
N VAL A 28 -3.22 -4.28 4.11
CA VAL A 28 -4.13 -3.39 4.82
C VAL A 28 -5.33 -3.03 3.94
N LYS A 29 -5.09 -2.69 2.67
CA LYS A 29 -6.16 -2.44 1.70
C LYS A 29 -7.11 -3.63 1.59
N VAL A 30 -6.59 -4.84 1.36
CA VAL A 30 -7.41 -6.06 1.27
C VAL A 30 -8.26 -6.26 2.53
N MET A 31 -7.69 -6.09 3.72
CA MET A 31 -8.43 -6.24 4.98
C MET A 31 -9.48 -5.14 5.18
N ASP A 32 -9.19 -3.90 4.77
CA ASP A 32 -10.12 -2.78 4.88
C ASP A 32 -11.28 -2.90 3.90
N ASP A 33 -11.02 -3.33 2.66
CA ASP A 33 -12.07 -3.60 1.67
C ASP A 33 -12.99 -4.72 2.17
N VAL A 34 -12.45 -5.80 2.74
CA VAL A 34 -13.24 -6.88 3.34
C VAL A 34 -14.11 -6.36 4.49
N ARG A 35 -13.62 -5.42 5.31
CA ARG A 35 -14.45 -4.76 6.34
C ARG A 35 -15.56 -3.93 5.71
N ALA A 36 -15.25 -3.17 4.66
CA ALA A 36 -16.22 -2.31 3.99
C ALA A 36 -17.37 -3.12 3.37
N ASP A 37 -17.06 -4.32 2.87
CA ASP A 37 -18.03 -5.24 2.26
C ASP A 37 -18.84 -6.05 3.30
N MET A 38 -18.59 -5.86 4.60
CA MET A 38 -19.26 -6.58 5.69
C MET A 38 -20.21 -5.68 6.50
N GLU A 39 -21.32 -6.27 6.94
CA GLU A 39 -22.14 -5.65 7.97
C GLU A 39 -21.44 -5.67 9.33
N LYS A 40 -21.64 -4.61 10.14
CA LYS A 40 -21.03 -4.49 11.47
C LYS A 40 -21.39 -5.65 12.42
N ALA A 41 -22.58 -6.23 12.28
CA ALA A 41 -23.00 -7.39 13.06
C ALA A 41 -22.18 -8.64 12.74
N ASP A 42 -21.78 -8.77 11.47
CA ASP A 42 -21.10 -9.95 10.93
C ASP A 42 -19.59 -9.93 11.20
N MET A 43 -19.03 -8.74 11.47
CA MET A 43 -17.63 -8.56 11.84
C MET A 43 -17.22 -9.25 13.14
N LYS A 44 -18.16 -9.80 13.93
CA LYS A 44 -17.86 -10.58 15.15
C LYS A 44 -17.93 -12.09 14.93
N ASP A 45 -18.46 -12.53 13.79
CA ASP A 45 -18.64 -13.94 13.46
C ASP A 45 -17.49 -14.44 12.59
N LYS A 46 -16.71 -15.40 13.11
CA LYS A 46 -15.54 -15.94 12.41
C LYS A 46 -15.91 -16.60 11.08
N SER A 47 -17.01 -17.33 11.03
CA SER A 47 -17.45 -18.03 9.81
C SER A 47 -17.85 -17.03 8.73
N LYS A 48 -18.53 -15.94 9.12
CA LYS A 48 -18.87 -14.87 8.19
C LYS A 48 -17.64 -14.11 7.67
N ILE A 49 -16.65 -13.86 8.53
CA ILE A 49 -15.37 -13.25 8.12
C ILE A 49 -14.62 -14.15 7.14
N GLU A 50 -14.53 -15.46 7.41
CA GLU A 50 -13.93 -16.42 6.48
C GLU A 50 -14.63 -16.42 5.13
N GLY A 51 -15.96 -16.37 5.13
CA GLY A 51 -16.77 -16.24 3.92
C GLY A 51 -16.52 -14.93 3.18
N ALA A 52 -16.41 -13.80 3.89
CA ALA A 52 -16.12 -12.50 3.30
C ALA A 52 -14.73 -12.44 2.68
N LEU A 53 -13.70 -12.97 3.36
CA LEU A 53 -12.34 -13.11 2.81
C LEU A 53 -12.35 -13.96 1.53
N GLY A 54 -13.06 -15.09 1.53
CA GLY A 54 -13.18 -15.95 0.36
C GLY A 54 -13.89 -15.26 -0.81
N LYS A 55 -14.99 -14.55 -0.54
CA LYS A 55 -15.73 -13.77 -1.55
C LYS A 55 -14.86 -12.67 -2.16
N TYR A 56 -14.17 -11.90 -1.32
CA TYR A 56 -13.26 -10.86 -1.78
C TYR A 56 -12.18 -11.46 -2.67
N CYS A 57 -11.52 -12.54 -2.24
CA CYS A 57 -10.44 -13.16 -3.00
C CYS A 57 -10.88 -13.92 -4.26
N ALA A 58 -12.18 -14.18 -4.41
CA ALA A 58 -12.76 -14.75 -5.64
C ALA A 58 -13.14 -13.70 -6.69
N ARG A 59 -13.00 -12.40 -6.37
CA ARG A 59 -13.29 -11.31 -7.30
C ARG A 59 -12.34 -11.31 -8.51
N GLY A 60 -12.91 -11.12 -9.70
CA GLY A 60 -12.16 -11.07 -10.95
C GLY A 60 -11.47 -9.72 -11.22
N ASP A 61 -11.88 -8.66 -10.53
CA ASP A 61 -11.42 -7.28 -10.70
C ASP A 61 -10.25 -6.90 -9.77
N LEU A 62 -9.72 -7.84 -8.97
CA LEU A 62 -8.57 -7.57 -8.11
C LEU A 62 -7.32 -7.25 -8.92
N GLY A 63 -6.46 -6.37 -8.43
CA GLY A 63 -5.13 -6.13 -8.96
C GLY A 63 -4.20 -7.33 -8.74
N PRO A 64 -3.07 -7.43 -9.48
CA PRO A 64 -2.07 -8.48 -9.28
C PRO A 64 -1.53 -8.55 -7.85
N ARG A 65 -1.34 -7.41 -7.18
CA ARG A 65 -0.83 -7.33 -5.81
C ARG A 65 -1.84 -7.85 -4.79
N GLU A 66 -3.11 -7.50 -4.94
CA GLU A 66 -4.21 -8.00 -4.09
C GLU A 66 -4.41 -9.50 -4.27
N ARG A 67 -4.35 -10.01 -5.50
CA ARG A 67 -4.36 -11.46 -5.77
C ARG A 67 -3.21 -12.19 -5.08
N LYS A 68 -2.00 -11.61 -5.10
CA LYS A 68 -0.85 -12.19 -4.38
C LYS A 68 -1.08 -12.24 -2.86
N ILE A 69 -1.70 -11.20 -2.29
CA ILE A 69 -2.11 -11.19 -0.88
C ILE A 69 -3.16 -12.28 -0.60
N CYS A 70 -4.17 -12.41 -1.46
CA CYS A 70 -5.20 -13.45 -1.38
C CYS A 70 -4.61 -14.87 -1.42
N TYR A 71 -3.61 -15.12 -2.27
CA TYR A 71 -2.89 -16.39 -2.33
C TYR A 71 -2.27 -16.78 -0.97
N TYR A 72 -1.74 -15.81 -0.21
CA TYR A 72 -1.19 -16.07 1.11
C TYR A 72 -2.26 -16.21 2.20
N ILE A 73 -3.39 -15.51 2.08
CA ILE A 73 -4.41 -15.43 3.14
C ILE A 73 -5.44 -16.55 3.06
N ASP A 74 -5.89 -16.93 1.86
CA ASP A 74 -6.98 -17.90 1.71
C ASP A 74 -6.74 -19.22 2.45
N PRO A 75 -5.52 -19.81 2.44
CA PRO A 75 -5.22 -21.03 3.22
C PRO A 75 -5.29 -20.83 4.74
N ILE A 76 -5.08 -19.60 5.22
CA ILE A 76 -5.00 -19.25 6.66
C ILE A 76 -6.17 -18.40 7.14
N LYS A 77 -7.26 -18.29 6.38
CA LYS A 77 -8.39 -17.40 6.68
C LYS A 77 -9.00 -17.60 8.07
N ARG A 78 -8.94 -18.81 8.64
CA ARG A 78 -9.33 -19.10 10.04
C ARG A 78 -8.48 -18.31 11.05
N SER A 79 -7.17 -18.28 10.83
CA SER A 79 -6.20 -17.55 11.66
C SER A 79 -6.32 -16.03 11.49
N VAL A 80 -6.81 -15.57 10.34
CA VAL A 80 -7.12 -14.15 10.07
C VAL A 80 -8.45 -13.73 10.70
N ALA A 81 -9.47 -14.59 10.58
CA ALA A 81 -10.81 -14.31 11.08
C ALA A 81 -10.86 -14.12 12.59
N HIS A 82 -10.04 -14.84 13.36
CA HIS A 82 -10.03 -14.69 14.82
C HIS A 82 -9.60 -13.29 15.32
N PRO A 83 -8.43 -12.73 14.99
CA PRO A 83 -8.08 -11.37 15.38
C PRO A 83 -9.02 -10.34 14.77
N PHE A 84 -9.50 -10.56 13.55
CA PHE A 84 -10.49 -9.70 12.90
C PHE A 84 -11.80 -9.63 13.70
N SER A 85 -12.30 -10.78 14.20
CA SER A 85 -13.55 -10.87 14.96
C SER A 85 -13.49 -10.17 16.33
N LEU A 86 -12.28 -9.96 16.84
CA LEU A 86 -12.02 -9.23 18.07
C LEU A 86 -11.90 -7.71 17.84
N GLY A 87 -12.13 -7.23 16.61
CA GLY A 87 -12.02 -5.82 16.27
C GLY A 87 -10.59 -5.31 16.13
N MET A 88 -9.59 -6.21 15.99
CA MET A 88 -8.22 -5.79 15.68
C MET A 88 -8.21 -5.06 14.34
N ASN A 89 -7.55 -3.90 14.25
CA ASN A 89 -7.47 -3.15 13.00
C ASN A 89 -6.62 -3.87 11.93
N SER A 90 -6.82 -3.50 10.67
CA SER A 90 -6.21 -4.14 9.50
C SER A 90 -4.68 -4.18 9.55
N LEU A 91 -4.02 -3.09 9.96
CA LEU A 91 -2.56 -3.07 10.11
C LEU A 91 -2.07 -4.10 11.15
N LYS A 92 -2.73 -4.18 12.31
CA LYS A 92 -2.36 -5.15 13.35
C LYS A 92 -2.61 -6.59 12.90
N VAL A 93 -3.69 -6.85 12.17
CA VAL A 93 -3.95 -8.16 11.55
C VAL A 93 -2.81 -8.52 10.58
N CYS A 94 -2.45 -7.59 9.68
CA CYS A 94 -1.36 -7.77 8.71
C CYS A 94 0.00 -8.01 9.37
N LYS A 95 0.32 -7.27 10.44
CA LYS A 95 1.56 -7.49 11.21
C LYS A 95 1.61 -8.88 11.84
N ARG A 96 0.50 -9.33 12.44
CA ARG A 96 0.42 -10.66 13.05
C ARG A 96 0.63 -11.77 12.03
N ILE A 97 -0.04 -11.72 10.87
CA ILE A 97 0.16 -12.76 9.84
C ILE A 97 1.56 -12.71 9.21
N THR A 98 2.21 -11.55 9.23
CA THR A 98 3.58 -11.36 8.74
C THR A 98 4.61 -12.04 9.63
N GLU A 99 4.33 -12.21 10.93
CA GLU A 99 5.18 -13.00 11.83
C GLU A 99 5.32 -14.46 11.35
N THR A 100 4.31 -14.98 10.63
CA THR A 100 4.33 -16.34 10.07
C THR A 100 4.73 -16.37 8.60
N ASN A 101 4.40 -15.31 7.84
CA ASN A 101 4.78 -15.18 6.43
C ASN A 101 5.28 -13.75 6.14
N PRO A 102 6.60 -13.51 6.18
CA PRO A 102 7.19 -12.19 5.95
C PRO A 102 6.82 -11.57 4.59
N GLU A 103 6.48 -12.39 3.59
CA GLU A 103 6.15 -11.93 2.24
C GLU A 103 4.86 -11.09 2.19
N ILE A 104 3.99 -11.16 3.20
CA ILE A 104 2.71 -10.45 3.19
C ILE A 104 2.92 -8.93 3.21
N CYS A 105 3.74 -8.41 4.13
CA CYS A 105 4.00 -6.97 4.21
C CYS A 105 5.07 -6.47 3.23
N THR A 106 5.74 -7.36 2.48
CA THR A 106 6.67 -6.96 1.41
C THR A 106 5.95 -6.67 0.09
N VAL A 107 4.73 -7.18 -0.09
CA VAL A 107 3.89 -6.82 -1.25
C VAL A 107 3.47 -5.35 -1.13
N LYS A 108 3.82 -4.58 -2.15
CA LYS A 108 3.60 -3.14 -2.25
C LYS A 108 2.93 -2.79 -3.58
N PHE A 109 2.20 -1.68 -3.59
CA PHE A 109 1.69 -1.15 -4.84
C PHE A 109 2.86 -0.59 -5.67
N PRO A 110 2.83 -0.74 -7.01
CA PRO A 110 3.81 -0.10 -7.86
C PRO A 110 3.83 1.40 -7.59
N VAL A 111 5.04 1.97 -7.52
CA VAL A 111 5.17 3.43 -7.42
C VAL A 111 4.72 4.04 -8.74
N GLN A 112 3.63 4.81 -8.71
CA GLN A 112 3.14 5.56 -9.85
C GLN A 112 4.15 6.64 -10.25
N THR A 113 4.55 6.63 -11.52
CA THR A 113 5.67 7.45 -12.02
C THR A 113 5.32 8.33 -13.21
N GLU A 114 4.10 8.19 -13.74
CA GLU A 114 3.62 8.77 -15.01
C GLU A 114 3.53 10.30 -14.98
N LYS A 115 3.58 10.89 -13.78
CA LYS A 115 3.54 12.34 -13.56
C LYS A 115 4.81 12.86 -12.89
N MET A 116 5.85 12.02 -12.74
CA MET A 116 7.07 12.40 -12.03
C MET A 116 8.09 13.00 -12.99
N GLU A 117 8.57 14.21 -12.68
CA GLU A 117 9.70 14.78 -13.38
C GLU A 117 11.04 14.30 -12.78
N LYS A 118 12.16 14.56 -13.48
CA LYS A 118 13.51 14.25 -12.98
C LYS A 118 13.77 14.77 -11.56
N LYS A 119 13.24 15.97 -11.24
CA LYS A 119 13.35 16.60 -9.92
C LYS A 119 12.58 15.86 -8.81
N ASP A 120 11.58 15.07 -9.17
CA ASP A 120 10.81 14.27 -8.22
C ASP A 120 11.46 12.91 -8.03
N LEU A 121 11.98 12.32 -9.11
CA LEU A 121 12.80 11.10 -9.04
C LEU A 121 14.08 11.30 -8.22
N SER A 122 14.68 12.49 -8.25
CA SER A 122 15.87 12.81 -7.44
C SER A 122 15.61 12.83 -5.94
N LYS A 123 14.35 12.98 -5.50
CA LYS A 123 13.95 12.89 -4.09
C LYS A 123 13.86 11.45 -3.60
N LEU A 124 13.70 10.47 -4.51
CA LEU A 124 13.62 9.06 -4.16
C LEU A 124 14.99 8.50 -3.75
N ARG A 125 14.99 7.51 -2.86
CA ARG A 125 16.20 6.75 -2.52
C ARG A 125 16.53 5.77 -3.65
N VAL A 126 17.81 5.41 -3.81
CA VAL A 126 18.25 4.40 -4.81
C VAL A 126 17.46 3.09 -4.68
N LYS A 127 17.14 2.65 -3.46
CA LYS A 127 16.29 1.47 -3.22
C LYS A 127 14.89 1.59 -3.85
N GLN A 128 14.28 2.78 -3.81
CA GLN A 128 12.97 3.03 -4.42
C GLN A 128 13.07 3.06 -5.95
N LEU A 129 14.11 3.69 -6.49
CA LEU A 129 14.38 3.67 -7.93
C LEU A 129 14.58 2.24 -8.45
N LYS A 130 15.33 1.40 -7.72
CA LYS A 130 15.48 -0.03 -8.02
C LYS A 130 14.15 -0.78 -7.95
N SER A 131 13.29 -0.48 -6.98
CA SER A 131 11.95 -1.07 -6.88
C SER A 131 11.11 -0.75 -8.11
N ILE A 132 11.08 0.52 -8.54
CA ILE A 132 10.36 0.96 -9.75
C ILE A 132 10.82 0.17 -10.97
N LEU A 133 12.13 0.03 -11.16
CA LEU A 133 12.68 -0.74 -12.26
C LEU A 133 12.31 -2.22 -12.18
N ALA A 134 12.38 -2.82 -10.98
CA ALA A 134 11.99 -4.22 -10.76
C ALA A 134 10.49 -4.44 -11.03
N ASP A 135 9.62 -3.51 -10.63
CA ASP A 135 8.17 -3.57 -10.92
C ASP A 135 7.89 -3.53 -12.43
N ARG A 136 8.75 -2.85 -13.19
CA ARG A 136 8.72 -2.82 -14.67
C ARG A 136 9.43 -4.00 -15.33
N GLY A 137 9.98 -4.94 -14.55
CA GLY A 137 10.77 -6.06 -15.06
C GLY A 137 12.12 -5.65 -15.65
N VAL A 138 12.64 -4.48 -15.29
CA VAL A 138 13.90 -3.92 -15.80
C VAL A 138 14.98 -3.98 -14.73
N GLU A 139 16.18 -4.42 -15.12
CA GLU A 139 17.38 -4.32 -14.30
C GLU A 139 18.32 -3.22 -14.84
N CYS A 140 18.92 -2.45 -13.94
CA CYS A 140 19.92 -1.42 -14.28
C CYS A 140 21.34 -2.02 -14.17
N LYS A 141 21.79 -2.73 -15.20
CA LYS A 141 23.14 -3.33 -15.22
C LYS A 141 24.20 -2.25 -15.37
N GLY A 142 25.16 -2.21 -14.44
CA GLY A 142 26.27 -1.26 -14.47
C GLY A 142 25.99 0.13 -13.88
N CYS A 143 24.78 0.37 -13.35
CA CYS A 143 24.44 1.64 -12.72
C CYS A 143 25.09 1.74 -11.33
N ILE A 144 25.99 2.71 -11.16
CA ILE A 144 26.75 2.95 -9.93
C ILE A 144 26.19 4.18 -9.23
N GLU A 145 26.02 5.27 -9.98
CA GLU A 145 25.56 6.56 -9.48
C GLU A 145 24.04 6.68 -9.50
N LYS A 146 23.49 7.52 -8.62
CA LYS A 146 22.03 7.68 -8.48
C LYS A 146 21.39 8.21 -9.77
N GLU A 147 22.08 9.10 -10.47
CA GLU A 147 21.66 9.73 -11.70
C GLU A 147 21.42 8.70 -12.82
N GLU A 148 22.19 7.61 -12.84
CA GLU A 148 22.03 6.51 -13.80
C GLU A 148 20.73 5.74 -13.54
N PHE A 149 20.39 5.48 -12.28
CA PHE A 149 19.10 4.88 -11.92
C PHE A 149 17.94 5.80 -12.30
N ILE A 150 18.05 7.11 -12.06
CA ILE A 150 17.02 8.08 -12.45
C ILE A 150 16.83 8.09 -13.97
N ALA A 151 17.92 8.16 -14.73
CA ALA A 151 17.87 8.13 -16.20
C ALA A 151 17.22 6.85 -16.72
N LYS A 152 17.54 5.69 -16.12
CA LYS A 152 16.91 4.42 -16.48
C LYS A 152 15.42 4.37 -16.15
N VAL A 153 15.00 4.95 -15.02
CA VAL A 153 13.58 5.08 -14.67
C VAL A 153 12.86 5.98 -15.68
N GLN A 154 13.44 7.10 -16.12
CA GLN A 154 12.80 7.93 -17.15
C GLN A 154 12.70 7.20 -18.50
N ALA A 155 13.78 6.53 -18.92
CA ALA A 155 13.80 5.80 -20.20
C ALA A 155 12.79 4.64 -20.26
N THR A 156 12.32 4.15 -19.12
CA THR A 156 11.40 3.00 -19.00
C THR A 156 10.03 3.39 -18.49
N GLU A 157 9.68 4.67 -18.51
CA GLU A 157 8.38 5.19 -18.05
C GLU A 157 7.20 4.52 -18.78
N HIS A 158 7.34 4.25 -20.08
CA HIS A 158 6.34 3.55 -20.90
C HIS A 158 6.03 2.11 -20.43
N LEU A 159 6.84 1.54 -19.52
CA LEU A 159 6.62 0.21 -18.92
C LEU A 159 5.96 0.28 -17.54
N ALA A 160 5.64 1.48 -17.04
CA ALA A 160 4.97 1.62 -15.75
C ALA A 160 3.64 0.85 -15.78
N GLN A 161 3.48 -0.06 -14.81
CA GLN A 161 2.25 -0.83 -14.68
C GLN A 161 1.16 0.11 -14.16
N VAL A 162 0.23 0.49 -15.05
CA VAL A 162 -1.04 1.08 -14.64
C VAL A 162 -1.88 -0.07 -14.12
N GLU A 163 -1.97 -0.22 -12.79
CA GLU A 163 -3.04 -1.01 -12.19
C GLU A 163 -4.35 -0.25 -12.50
N LEU A 164 -5.04 -0.68 -13.56
CA LEU A 164 -6.41 -0.29 -13.90
C LEU A 164 -7.39 -0.96 -12.94
#